data_AF-A0A1Y5REW8-F1
#
_entry.id   AF-A0A1Y5REW8-F1
#
_cell.length_a   1.000
_cell.length_b   1.000
_cell.length_c   1.000
_cell.angle_alpha   90.00
_cell.angle_beta   90.00
_cell.angle_gamma   90.00
#
_symmetry.space_group_name_H-M   'P 1'
#
loop_
_entity.id
_entity.type
_entity.pdbx_description
1 polymer ?
#
loop_
_entity_poly.entity_id
_entity_poly.type
_entity_poly.pdbx_seq_one_letter_code
_entity_poly.pdbx_strand_id
1 'polypeptide(L)'
;MRPLGRTLAVCLALPATTGQADWTCRLTQVGCDLICPDMQVAFEVDRNQFVNPQNPNDPPRRQVTTVTMDDATFVAQAILMAGGVEGFHEDAGALGSRLMIVRPDGTARLTLRPQNTEWTGQCVKSD
;
A
#
# COMPACT_ATOMS: atom_id res chain seq x y z
N MET A 1 -13.30 51.78 32.94
CA MET A 1 -12.52 50.56 32.66
C MET A 1 -13.46 49.55 32.01
N ARG A 2 -13.25 49.20 30.73
CA ARG A 2 -14.08 48.23 29.98
C ARG A 2 -13.21 46.99 29.70
N PRO A 3 -13.66 45.75 29.97
CA PRO A 3 -12.88 44.57 29.61
C PRO A 3 -13.09 44.24 28.12
N LEU A 4 -11.99 44.18 27.37
CA LEU A 4 -11.96 43.59 26.04
C LEU A 4 -11.95 42.07 26.18
N GLY A 5 -13.11 41.44 25.97
CA GLY A 5 -13.20 40.01 25.69
C GLY A 5 -12.61 39.74 24.31
N ARG A 6 -11.56 38.92 24.24
CA ARG A 6 -10.96 38.47 22.99
C ARG A 6 -11.22 36.99 22.81
N THR A 7 -12.07 36.73 21.83
CA THR A 7 -12.54 35.45 21.31
C THR A 7 -11.40 34.47 21.06
N LEU A 8 -11.47 33.29 21.68
CA LEU A 8 -10.65 32.13 21.32
C LEU A 8 -11.13 31.60 19.98
N ALA A 9 -10.29 31.69 18.95
CA ALA A 9 -10.51 31.02 17.67
C ALA A 9 -10.22 29.52 17.85
N VAL A 10 -11.28 28.71 17.86
CA VAL A 10 -11.19 27.26 17.82
C VAL A 10 -10.85 26.86 16.38
N CYS A 11 -9.62 26.41 16.15
CA CYS A 11 -9.26 25.70 14.92
C CYS A 11 -9.91 24.32 14.96
N LEU A 12 -10.99 24.14 14.21
CA LEU A 12 -11.55 22.83 13.88
C LEU A 12 -10.54 22.10 12.99
N ALA A 13 -9.72 21.24 13.59
CA ALA A 13 -8.93 20.27 12.85
C ALA A 13 -9.89 19.24 12.24
N LEU A 14 -10.04 19.27 10.92
CA LEU A 14 -10.73 18.23 10.17
C LEU A 14 -9.94 16.92 10.35
N PRO A 15 -10.58 15.79 10.71
CA PRO A 15 -9.89 14.52 10.74
C PRO A 15 -9.49 14.16 9.31
N ALA A 16 -8.19 13.95 9.09
CA ALA A 16 -7.72 13.32 7.87
C ALA A 16 -8.32 11.91 7.81
N THR A 17 -9.17 11.65 6.83
CA THR A 17 -9.59 10.28 6.52
C THR A 17 -8.35 9.56 6.02
N THR A 18 -7.68 8.83 6.89
CA THR A 18 -6.76 7.77 6.48
C THR A 18 -7.58 6.81 5.63
N GLY A 19 -7.32 6.76 4.32
CA GLY A 19 -7.82 5.67 3.49
C GLY A 19 -7.43 4.37 4.19
N GLN A 20 -8.42 3.58 4.57
CA GLN A 20 -8.23 2.38 5.35
C GLN A 20 -7.53 1.37 4.45
N ALA A 21 -6.24 1.15 4.65
CA ALA A 21 -5.50 0.18 3.85
C ALA A 21 -6.10 -1.22 4.09
N ASP A 22 -6.46 -1.91 3.01
CA ASP A 22 -6.93 -3.30 3.09
C ASP A 22 -5.84 -4.17 3.70
N TRP A 23 -4.58 -4.04 3.25
CA TRP A 23 -3.46 -4.81 3.78
C TRP A 23 -2.52 -3.94 4.59
N THR A 24 -2.14 -4.43 5.78
CA THR A 24 -1.01 -3.92 6.55
C THR A 24 -0.03 -5.05 6.81
N CYS A 25 1.20 -4.90 6.33
CA CYS A 25 2.23 -5.93 6.32
C CYS A 25 3.41 -5.53 7.19
N ARG A 26 3.93 -6.50 7.94
CA ARG A 26 5.25 -6.40 8.59
C ARG A 26 6.17 -7.42 7.94
N LEU A 27 7.22 -6.91 7.32
CA LEU A 27 8.19 -7.71 6.57
C LEU A 27 9.56 -7.64 7.22
N THR A 28 10.35 -8.68 6.99
CA THR A 28 11.72 -8.81 7.44
C THR A 28 12.59 -9.24 6.27
N GLN A 29 13.78 -8.66 6.14
CA GLN A 29 14.68 -8.98 5.04
C GLN A 29 15.14 -10.43 5.11
N VAL A 30 15.14 -11.14 3.98
CA VAL A 30 15.67 -12.52 3.88
C VAL A 30 17.21 -12.48 3.92
N GLY A 31 17.80 -13.44 4.63
CA GLY A 31 19.27 -13.59 4.72
C GLY A 31 19.95 -12.64 5.71
N CYS A 32 19.20 -12.13 6.69
CA CYS A 32 19.76 -11.47 7.86
C CYS A 32 20.06 -12.48 8.98
N ASP A 33 21.14 -12.28 9.73
CA ASP A 33 21.62 -13.26 10.72
C ASP A 33 21.30 -12.89 12.17
N LEU A 34 21.59 -11.65 12.60
CA LEU A 34 21.55 -11.27 14.02
C LEU A 34 20.49 -10.21 14.35
N ILE A 35 20.40 -9.15 13.56
CA ILE A 35 19.41 -8.08 13.70
C ILE A 35 18.86 -7.83 12.31
N CYS A 36 17.61 -8.21 12.11
CA CYS A 36 16.96 -8.08 10.83
C CYS A 36 16.20 -6.76 10.77
N PRO A 37 16.40 -5.94 9.73
CA PRO A 37 15.56 -4.78 9.52
C PRO A 37 14.11 -5.24 9.29
N ASP A 38 13.16 -4.49 9.84
CA ASP A 38 11.75 -4.62 9.52
C ASP A 38 11.29 -3.49 8.61
N MET A 39 10.23 -3.77 7.85
CA MET A 39 9.59 -2.84 6.93
C MET A 39 8.08 -2.95 7.08
N GLN A 40 7.41 -1.81 7.15
CA GLN A 40 5.96 -1.73 7.14
C GLN A 40 5.47 -1.37 5.73
N VAL A 41 4.51 -2.13 5.23
CA VAL A 41 3.89 -1.88 3.92
C VAL A 41 2.38 -1.89 4.06
N ALA A 42 1.71 -0.86 3.58
CA ALA A 42 0.26 -0.76 3.55
C ALA A 42 -0.24 -0.41 2.15
N PHE A 43 -1.29 -1.08 1.70
CA PHE A 43 -1.90 -0.83 0.38
C PHE A 43 -3.33 -1.38 0.32
N GLU A 44 -4.08 -0.93 -0.70
CA GLU A 44 -5.46 -1.37 -0.95
C GLU A 44 -5.65 -1.87 -2.38
N VAL A 45 -6.31 -3.02 -2.57
CA VAL A 45 -6.66 -3.53 -3.90
C VAL A 45 -8.17 -3.39 -4.11
N ASP A 46 -8.58 -2.31 -4.75
CA ASP A 46 -9.99 -2.14 -5.15
C ASP A 46 -10.35 -3.15 -6.25
N ARG A 47 -11.12 -4.15 -5.86
CA ARG A 47 -11.55 -5.27 -6.72
C ARG A 47 -12.43 -4.80 -7.89
N ASN A 48 -13.09 -3.65 -7.78
CA ASN A 48 -13.92 -3.11 -8.84
C ASN A 48 -13.08 -2.72 -10.08
N GLN A 49 -11.78 -2.48 -9.91
CA GLN A 49 -10.87 -2.19 -11.02
C GLN A 49 -10.62 -3.41 -11.92
N PHE A 50 -10.87 -4.63 -11.41
CA PHE A 50 -10.62 -5.90 -12.10
C PHE A 50 -11.86 -6.52 -12.74
N VAL A 51 -13.03 -5.90 -12.61
CA VAL A 51 -14.25 -6.41 -13.26
C VAL A 51 -14.10 -6.31 -14.78
N ASN A 52 -14.84 -7.13 -15.51
CA ASN A 52 -14.85 -7.04 -16.97
C ASN A 52 -15.51 -5.72 -17.42
N PRO A 53 -15.07 -5.15 -18.56
CA PRO A 53 -15.79 -4.03 -19.16
C PRO A 53 -17.23 -4.46 -19.48
N GLN A 54 -18.19 -3.58 -19.21
CA GLN A 54 -19.60 -3.87 -19.49
C GLN A 54 -19.95 -3.49 -20.94
N ASN A 55 -19.23 -2.51 -21.49
CA ASN A 55 -19.30 -2.12 -22.89
C ASN A 55 -17.94 -2.41 -23.56
N PRO A 56 -17.91 -3.06 -24.74
CA PRO A 56 -16.66 -3.26 -25.51
C PRO A 56 -15.91 -1.96 -25.85
N ASN A 57 -16.60 -0.81 -25.84
CA ASN A 57 -16.01 0.50 -26.08
C ASN A 57 -15.58 1.21 -24.78
N ASP A 58 -15.70 0.57 -23.62
CA ASP A 58 -15.20 1.13 -22.37
C ASP A 58 -13.67 1.32 -22.50
N PRO A 59 -13.12 2.49 -22.14
CA PRO A 59 -11.69 2.68 -22.16
C PRO A 59 -11.02 1.71 -21.18
N PRO A 60 -9.76 1.28 -21.45
CA PRO A 60 -9.02 0.45 -20.52
C PRO A 60 -8.94 1.11 -19.13
N ARG A 61 -9.40 0.40 -18.11
CA ARG A 61 -9.29 0.85 -16.72
C ARG A 61 -7.85 0.70 -16.24
N ARG A 62 -7.37 1.72 -15.52
CA ARG A 62 -6.10 1.62 -14.79
C ARG A 62 -6.34 0.78 -13.54
N GLN A 63 -5.53 -0.26 -13.36
CA GLN A 63 -5.50 -1.10 -12.16
C GLN A 63 -4.40 -0.57 -11.25
N VAL A 64 -4.71 0.41 -10.40
CA VAL A 64 -3.73 1.13 -9.58
C VAL A 64 -4.09 1.09 -8.10
N THR A 65 -3.06 1.13 -7.27
CA THR A 65 -3.16 1.22 -5.82
C THR A 65 -2.17 2.27 -5.30
N THR A 66 -2.54 2.92 -4.19
CA THR A 66 -1.60 3.73 -3.42
C THR A 66 -0.93 2.84 -2.39
N VAL A 67 0.39 2.83 -2.40
CA VAL A 67 1.22 2.05 -1.49
C VAL A 67 1.94 3.01 -0.55
N THR A 68 1.89 2.71 0.75
CA THR A 68 2.76 3.29 1.76
C THR A 68 3.78 2.23 2.18
N MET A 69 5.07 2.56 2.07
CA MET A 69 6.19 1.70 2.45
C MET A 69 7.08 2.52 3.38
N ASP A 70 7.03 2.18 4.67
CA ASP A 70 7.52 3.02 5.77
C ASP A 70 7.04 4.48 5.61
N ASP A 71 7.93 5.42 5.35
CA ASP A 71 7.61 6.84 5.21
C ASP A 71 7.32 7.27 3.75
N ALA A 72 7.48 6.36 2.78
CA ALA A 72 7.30 6.66 1.37
C ALA A 72 5.88 6.29 0.90
N THR A 73 5.26 7.16 0.10
CA THR A 73 3.99 6.87 -0.58
C THR A 73 4.14 6.99 -2.08
N PHE A 74 3.63 6.01 -2.82
CA PHE A 74 3.71 5.96 -4.29
C PHE A 74 2.51 5.22 -4.89
N VAL A 75 2.30 5.42 -6.20
CA VAL A 75 1.28 4.69 -6.95
C VAL A 75 1.93 3.48 -7.61
N ALA A 76 1.28 2.32 -7.51
CA ALA A 76 1.71 1.08 -8.12
C ALA A 76 0.56 0.46 -8.93
N GLN A 77 0.90 -0.47 -9.83
CA GLN A 77 -0.10 -1.31 -10.46
C GLN A 77 -0.61 -2.32 -9.45
N ALA A 78 -1.93 -2.37 -9.26
CA ALA A 78 -2.56 -3.36 -8.39
C ALA A 78 -2.53 -4.75 -9.03
N ILE A 79 -2.36 -5.78 -8.21
CA ILE A 79 -2.39 -7.18 -8.63
C ILE A 79 -3.52 -7.87 -7.90
N LEU A 80 -4.41 -8.51 -8.66
CA LEU A 80 -5.40 -9.46 -8.16
C LEU A 80 -5.34 -10.69 -9.07
N MET A 81 -5.11 -11.86 -8.48
CA MET A 81 -5.01 -13.13 -9.20
C MET A 81 -6.01 -14.15 -8.66
N ALA A 82 -6.22 -15.21 -9.45
CA ALA A 82 -7.01 -16.34 -9.03
C ALA A 82 -6.48 -16.95 -7.73
N GLY A 83 -7.39 -17.49 -6.92
CA GLY A 83 -7.05 -18.07 -5.62
C GLY A 83 -6.82 -17.03 -4.52
N GLY A 84 -7.19 -15.76 -4.71
CA GLY A 84 -7.18 -14.73 -3.67
C GLY A 84 -5.82 -14.09 -3.41
N VAL A 85 -4.87 -14.25 -4.34
CA VAL A 85 -3.56 -13.59 -4.24
C VAL A 85 -3.73 -12.13 -4.65
N GLU A 86 -3.24 -11.23 -3.79
CA GLU A 86 -3.29 -9.79 -3.97
C GLU A 86 -1.86 -9.21 -3.91
N GLY A 87 -1.66 -7.99 -4.38
CA GLY A 87 -0.34 -7.36 -4.33
C GLY A 87 -0.22 -6.11 -5.19
N PHE A 88 1.02 -5.72 -5.45
CA PHE A 88 1.31 -4.61 -6.35
C PHE A 88 2.64 -4.78 -7.08
N HIS A 89 2.75 -4.14 -8.23
CA HIS A 89 4.00 -3.97 -8.96
C HIS A 89 4.21 -2.50 -9.28
N GLU A 90 5.35 -1.99 -8.86
CA GLU A 90 5.84 -0.68 -9.27
C GLU A 90 7.12 -0.85 -10.09
N ASP A 91 7.20 -0.11 -11.19
CA ASP A 91 8.37 -0.04 -12.06
C ASP A 91 8.69 1.44 -12.30
N ALA A 92 9.74 1.92 -11.64
CA ALA A 92 10.25 3.28 -11.79
C ALA A 92 11.40 3.36 -12.80
N GLY A 93 11.52 2.36 -13.70
CA GLY A 93 12.55 2.31 -14.72
C GLY A 93 13.95 2.19 -14.11
N ALA A 94 14.82 3.17 -14.39
CA ALA A 94 16.21 3.13 -13.92
C ALA A 94 16.35 3.18 -12.38
N LEU A 95 15.32 3.67 -11.68
CA LEU A 95 15.32 3.72 -10.21
C LEU A 95 15.04 2.37 -9.56
N GLY A 96 14.49 1.41 -10.32
CA GLY A 96 14.20 0.07 -9.84
C GLY A 96 12.75 -0.36 -10.00
N SER A 97 12.45 -1.54 -9.46
CA SER A 97 11.09 -2.08 -9.40
C SER A 97 10.84 -2.75 -8.05
N ARG A 98 9.57 -2.73 -7.65
CA ARG A 98 9.08 -3.32 -6.40
C ARG A 98 7.93 -4.25 -6.73
N LEU A 99 8.04 -5.51 -6.35
CA LEU A 99 6.98 -6.50 -6.53
C LEU A 99 6.57 -7.06 -5.18
N MET A 100 5.35 -6.80 -4.77
CA MET A 100 4.75 -7.34 -3.56
C MET A 100 3.68 -8.36 -3.93
N ILE A 101 3.72 -9.52 -3.29
CA ILE A 101 2.73 -10.58 -3.41
C ILE A 101 2.28 -11.00 -2.02
N VAL A 102 0.97 -11.00 -1.78
CA VAL A 102 0.31 -11.43 -0.55
C VAL A 102 -0.59 -12.61 -0.88
N ARG A 103 -0.38 -13.73 -0.20
CA ARG A 103 -1.21 -14.92 -0.31
C ARG A 103 -2.47 -14.77 0.55
N PRO A 104 -3.52 -15.58 0.29
CA PRO A 104 -4.76 -15.54 1.08
C PRO A 104 -4.58 -15.81 2.57
N ASP A 105 -3.52 -16.53 2.94
CA ASP A 105 -3.17 -16.83 4.32
C ASP A 105 -2.45 -15.67 5.03
N GLY A 106 -2.24 -14.54 4.35
CA GLY A 106 -1.50 -13.38 4.85
C GLY A 106 0.01 -13.47 4.63
N THR A 107 0.55 -14.61 4.18
CA THR A 107 1.98 -14.74 3.90
C THR A 107 2.38 -13.83 2.74
N ALA A 108 3.40 -13.00 2.97
CA ALA A 108 3.78 -11.96 2.03
C ALA A 108 5.24 -12.00 1.64
N ARG A 109 5.52 -11.54 0.42
CA ARG A 109 6.85 -11.42 -0.14
C ARG A 109 6.98 -10.15 -0.97
N LEU A 110 7.99 -9.34 -0.66
CA LEU A 110 8.38 -8.16 -1.41
C LEU A 110 9.76 -8.38 -2.01
N THR A 111 9.89 -8.14 -3.31
CA THR A 111 11.16 -8.16 -4.03
C THR A 111 11.49 -6.76 -4.50
N LEU A 112 12.70 -6.29 -4.18
CA LEU A 112 13.23 -5.00 -4.58
C LEU A 112 14.35 -5.19 -5.61
N ARG A 113 14.25 -4.49 -6.73
CA ARG A 113 15.30 -4.37 -7.75
C ARG A 113 15.71 -2.91 -7.90
N PRO A 114 16.98 -2.62 -8.23
CA PRO A 114 18.04 -3.56 -8.65
C PRO A 114 18.80 -4.25 -7.50
N GLN A 115 18.50 -3.94 -6.24
CA GLN A 115 19.25 -4.46 -5.08
C GLN A 115 19.17 -5.98 -4.92
N ASN A 116 18.21 -6.62 -5.60
CA ASN A 116 17.93 -8.05 -5.54
C ASN A 116 17.70 -8.53 -4.10
N THR A 117 17.07 -7.67 -3.30
CA THR A 117 16.68 -7.96 -1.93
C THR A 117 15.27 -8.51 -1.88
N GLU A 118 15.08 -9.52 -1.05
CA GLU A 118 13.79 -10.12 -0.75
C GLU A 118 13.43 -9.85 0.70
N TRP A 119 12.17 -9.54 0.94
CA TRP A 119 11.58 -9.37 2.26
C TRP A 119 10.37 -10.28 2.38
N THR A 120 10.19 -10.90 3.53
CA THR A 120 9.09 -11.82 3.79
C THR A 120 8.43 -11.51 5.11
N GLY A 121 7.17 -11.85 5.26
CA GLY A 121 6.47 -11.63 6.51
C GLY A 121 4.99 -11.92 6.43
N GLN A 122 4.22 -11.21 7.24
CA GLN A 122 2.79 -11.41 7.37
C GLN A 122 2.04 -10.10 7.15
N CYS A 123 0.91 -10.19 6.45
CA CYS A 123 -0.04 -9.12 6.30
C CYS A 123 -1.34 -9.47 7.01
N VAL A 124 -1.94 -8.47 7.62
CA VAL A 124 -3.32 -8.54 8.14
C VAL A 124 -4.22 -7.76 7.22
N LYS A 125 -5.41 -8.30 6.96
CA LYS A 125 -6.44 -7.61 6.21
C LYS A 125 -7.34 -6.84 7.18
N SER A 126 -7.61 -5.58 6.90
CA SER A 126 -8.62 -4.78 7.59
C SER A 126 -10.01 -5.23 7.09
N ASP A 127 -10.94 -5.48 8.02
CA ASP A 127 -12.34 -5.79 7.71
C ASP A 127 -13.15 -4.53 7.36
#